data_AF-A0A927CTK7-F1
#
_entry.id   AF-A0A927CTK7-F1
#
_cell.length_a   1.000
_cell.length_b   1.000
_cell.length_c   1.000
_cell.angle_alpha   90.00
_cell.angle_beta   90.00
_cell.angle_gamma   90.00
#
_symmetry.space_group_name_H-M   'P 1'
#
loop_
_entity.id
_entity.type
_entity.pdbx_description
1 polymer ?
#
loop_
_entity_poly.entity_id
_entity_poly.type
_entity_poly.pdbx_seq_one_letter_code
_entity_poly.pdbx_strand_id
1 'polypeptide(L)'
;MDRLKGRLYLFCAFSLAGTSVIAARFVNDKLGTYTITAVSLLFALLFLLPLTWTELVNTVRRLHAKDWMLLLVQALFGIFLFRMFLLYGLLHTSAAEAGILTGATPAATVVLALLLLKEPVDRTKLTGILSTIGGIVLIQGIFSAGGKFSAEHVLGNVLVLCAALSESLFNIFSRTAAVGTVRSRREPLHPLVQSTLVCAAALVLCLVPSFFENPVSSLSFIGWREWLALIWYGPFVTAIAFIFWYAGIKRCPASEAAAFSGMMPFTALLLSVSVLGEHAGWQQWTGGGLVVLGMVLIGGGVRAKD
;
A
#
# COMPACT_ATOMS: atom_id res chain seq x y z
N MET A 1 -15.88 1.23 -19.99
CA MET A 1 -14.93 2.35 -19.82
C MET A 1 -14.53 2.55 -18.36
N ASP A 2 -15.41 2.34 -17.37
CA ASP A 2 -15.08 2.58 -15.95
C ASP A 2 -13.99 1.68 -15.36
N ARG A 3 -13.92 0.40 -15.78
CA ARG A 3 -12.82 -0.50 -15.35
C ARG A 3 -11.45 -0.06 -15.88
N LEU A 4 -11.39 0.44 -17.12
CA LEU A 4 -10.14 0.95 -17.69
C LEU A 4 -9.66 2.19 -16.91
N LYS A 5 -10.57 3.11 -16.60
CA LYS A 5 -10.28 4.27 -15.73
C LYS A 5 -9.80 3.82 -14.35
N GLY A 6 -10.45 2.81 -13.75
CA GLY A 6 -10.04 2.23 -12.47
C GLY A 6 -8.61 1.70 -12.48
N ARG A 7 -8.24 0.96 -13.53
CA ARG A 7 -6.88 0.41 -13.70
C ARG A 7 -5.83 1.49 -13.91
N LEU A 8 -6.14 2.53 -14.68
CA LEU A 8 -5.25 3.68 -14.84
C LEU A 8 -5.01 4.39 -13.51
N TYR A 9 -6.05 4.55 -12.67
CA TYR A 9 -5.86 5.10 -11.34
C TYR A 9 -4.98 4.21 -10.46
N LEU A 10 -5.17 2.88 -10.46
CA LEU A 10 -4.30 1.96 -9.71
C LEU A 10 -2.85 2.03 -10.20
N PHE A 11 -2.64 2.05 -11.53
CA PHE A 11 -1.32 2.22 -12.12
C PHE A 11 -0.62 3.49 -11.64
N CYS A 12 -1.31 4.63 -11.71
CA CYS A 12 -0.78 5.91 -11.22
C CYS A 12 -0.49 5.86 -9.72
N ALA A 13 -1.41 5.31 -8.92
CA ALA A 13 -1.27 5.20 -7.48
C ALA A 13 -0.01 4.42 -7.08
N PHE A 14 0.18 3.22 -7.63
CA PHE A 14 1.32 2.38 -7.26
C PHE A 14 2.64 2.85 -7.89
N SER A 15 2.59 3.53 -9.04
CA SER A 15 3.79 4.18 -9.60
C SER A 15 4.26 5.35 -8.73
N LEU A 16 3.33 6.18 -8.25
CA LEU A 16 3.61 7.21 -7.26
C LEU A 16 4.12 6.60 -5.95
N ALA A 17 3.51 5.52 -5.48
CA ALA A 17 3.95 4.80 -4.29
C ALA A 17 5.39 4.26 -4.44
N GLY A 18 5.81 3.81 -5.62
CA GLY A 18 7.19 3.38 -5.86
C GLY A 18 8.22 4.50 -5.71
N THR A 19 7.86 5.76 -5.99
CA THR A 19 8.76 6.92 -5.75
C THR A 19 9.08 7.13 -4.27
N SER A 20 8.29 6.53 -3.37
CA SER A 20 8.54 6.56 -1.93
C SER A 20 9.90 6.01 -1.54
N VAL A 21 10.48 5.09 -2.32
CA VAL A 21 11.77 4.46 -2.02
C VAL A 21 12.92 5.46 -2.10
N ILE A 22 12.88 6.37 -3.08
CA ILE A 22 13.88 7.45 -3.19
C ILE A 22 13.75 8.37 -1.96
N ALA A 23 12.53 8.83 -1.68
CA ALA A 23 12.29 9.76 -0.57
C ALA A 23 12.64 9.13 0.79
N ALA A 24 12.28 7.86 1.00
CA ALA A 24 12.59 7.12 2.22
C ALA A 24 14.11 6.99 2.43
N ARG A 25 14.89 6.83 1.37
CA ARG A 25 16.35 6.68 1.48
C ARG A 25 17.05 7.93 2.00
N PHE A 26 16.52 9.12 1.74
CA PHE A 26 17.06 10.36 2.30
C PHE A 26 16.73 10.56 3.78
N VAL A 27 15.72 9.86 4.31
CA VAL A 27 15.11 10.17 5.60
C VAL A 27 15.26 9.03 6.62
N ASN A 28 15.30 7.77 6.18
CA ASN A 28 15.38 6.58 7.04
C ASN A 28 16.67 6.50 7.88
N ASP A 29 17.77 7.14 7.46
CA ASP A 29 19.02 7.13 8.23
C ASP A 29 18.98 8.06 9.45
N LYS A 30 18.01 9.00 9.48
CA LYS A 30 17.95 10.08 10.49
C LYS A 30 16.65 10.10 11.28
N LEU A 31 15.56 9.60 10.71
CA LEU A 31 14.25 9.60 11.35
C LEU A 31 13.73 8.17 11.52
N GLY A 32 13.05 7.93 12.65
CA GLY A 32 12.30 6.70 12.86
C GLY A 32 11.12 6.56 11.89
N THR A 33 10.72 5.33 11.59
CA THR A 33 9.69 5.03 10.59
C THR A 33 8.34 5.63 10.98
N TYR A 34 7.97 5.65 12.27
CA TYR A 34 6.70 6.24 12.71
C TYR A 34 6.72 7.76 12.60
N THR A 35 7.86 8.40 12.86
CA THR A 35 8.07 9.83 12.68
C THR A 35 7.95 10.23 11.21
N ILE A 36 8.58 9.48 10.30
CA ILE A 36 8.43 9.69 8.85
C ILE A 36 6.96 9.56 8.44
N THR A 37 6.27 8.54 8.94
CA THR A 37 4.85 8.29 8.66
C THR A 37 3.98 9.44 9.16
N ALA A 38 4.15 9.86 10.41
CA ALA A 38 3.35 10.90 11.05
C ALA A 38 3.56 12.25 10.35
N VAL A 39 4.81 12.64 10.07
CA VAL A 39 5.10 13.91 9.39
C VAL A 39 4.59 13.89 7.94
N SER A 40 4.73 12.75 7.25
CA SER A 40 4.18 12.60 5.90
C SER A 40 2.66 12.69 5.88
N LEU A 41 1.98 12.05 6.84
CA LEU A 41 0.53 12.14 6.99
C LEU A 41 0.09 13.56 7.35
N LEU A 42 0.86 14.27 8.17
CA LEU A 42 0.61 15.68 8.47
C LEU A 42 0.66 16.54 7.20
N PHE A 43 1.70 16.38 6.37
CA PHE A 43 1.81 17.09 5.09
C PHE A 43 0.71 16.68 4.10
N ALA A 44 0.36 15.40 4.06
CA ALA A 44 -0.76 14.91 3.25
C ALA A 44 -2.08 15.59 3.66
N LEU A 45 -2.34 15.70 4.97
CA LEU A 45 -3.54 16.37 5.49
C LEU A 45 -3.51 17.87 5.25
N LEU A 46 -2.35 18.53 5.41
CA LEU A 46 -2.20 19.95 5.11
C LEU A 46 -2.55 20.26 3.65
N PHE A 47 -2.23 19.34 2.73
CA PHE A 47 -2.60 19.44 1.32
C PHE A 47 -4.09 19.09 1.07
N LEU A 48 -4.60 18.02 1.70
CA LEU A 48 -5.96 17.51 1.46
C LEU A 48 -7.07 18.31 2.13
N LEU A 49 -6.84 18.85 3.33
CA LEU A 49 -7.83 19.59 4.11
C LEU A 49 -8.42 20.79 3.35
N PRO A 50 -7.63 21.71 2.74
CA PRO A 50 -8.20 22.83 1.99
C PRO A 50 -8.97 22.37 0.75
N LEU A 51 -8.52 21.31 0.08
CA LEU A 51 -9.18 20.74 -1.10
C LEU A 51 -10.51 20.03 -0.77
N THR A 52 -10.61 19.46 0.42
CA THR A 52 -11.76 18.65 0.83
C THR A 52 -12.69 19.34 1.81
N TRP A 53 -12.38 20.56 2.28
CA TRP A 53 -13.07 21.21 3.38
C TRP A 53 -14.60 21.20 3.26
N THR A 54 -15.15 21.64 2.12
CA THR A 54 -16.60 21.74 1.89
C THR A 54 -17.27 20.36 1.85
N GLU A 55 -16.68 19.42 1.14
CA GLU A 55 -17.18 18.04 1.01
C GLU A 55 -17.02 17.25 2.31
N LEU A 56 -15.94 17.51 3.05
CA LEU A 56 -15.60 16.88 4.33
C LEU A 56 -16.61 17.27 5.39
N VAL A 57 -16.93 18.56 5.55
CA VAL A 57 -17.91 19.04 6.54
C VAL A 57 -19.29 18.44 6.28
N ASN A 58 -19.72 18.40 5.01
CA ASN A 58 -21.00 17.81 4.64
C ASN A 58 -21.05 16.30 4.85
N THR A 59 -19.95 15.61 4.56
CA THR A 59 -19.84 14.16 4.69
C THR A 59 -19.76 13.74 6.15
N VAL A 60 -18.91 14.39 6.96
CA VAL A 60 -18.71 14.08 8.39
C VAL A 60 -20.02 14.16 9.17
N ARG A 61 -20.88 15.15 8.85
CA ARG A 61 -22.22 15.28 9.46
C ARG A 61 -23.17 14.13 9.12
N ARG A 62 -22.93 13.41 8.02
CA ARG A 62 -23.74 12.28 7.55
C ARG A 62 -23.18 10.92 8.00
N LEU A 63 -21.96 10.87 8.52
CA LEU A 63 -21.32 9.61 8.94
C LEU A 63 -21.95 9.09 10.22
N HIS A 64 -22.28 7.80 10.22
CA HIS A 64 -22.74 7.09 11.40
C HIS A 64 -21.56 6.39 12.10
N ALA A 65 -21.76 5.92 13.34
CA ALA A 65 -20.74 5.20 14.10
C ALA A 65 -20.12 4.01 13.35
N LYS A 66 -20.90 3.33 12.50
CA LYS A 66 -20.41 2.21 11.66
C LYS A 66 -19.45 2.66 10.57
N ASP A 67 -19.65 3.85 10.00
CA ASP A 67 -18.77 4.38 8.95
C ASP A 67 -17.45 4.84 9.56
N TRP A 68 -17.52 5.49 10.74
CA TRP A 68 -16.34 5.80 11.55
C TRP A 68 -15.55 4.55 11.94
N MET A 69 -16.23 3.48 12.34
CA MET A 69 -15.57 2.21 12.65
C MET A 69 -14.90 1.61 11.41
N LEU A 70 -15.53 1.67 10.23
CA LEU A 70 -14.95 1.16 8.99
C LEU A 70 -13.72 1.98 8.57
N LEU A 71 -13.76 3.30 8.69
CA LEU A 71 -12.62 4.19 8.42
C LEU A 71 -11.48 3.96 9.42
N LEU A 72 -11.79 3.74 10.69
CA LEU A 72 -10.81 3.42 11.73
C LEU A 72 -10.15 2.07 11.45
N VAL A 73 -10.93 1.05 11.08
CA VAL A 73 -10.41 -0.27 10.66
C VAL A 73 -9.50 -0.13 9.44
N GLN A 74 -9.87 0.70 8.45
CA GLN A 74 -9.02 0.99 7.30
C GLN A 74 -7.68 1.62 7.70
N ALA A 75 -7.70 2.64 8.56
CA ALA A 75 -6.47 3.28 9.06
C ALA A 75 -5.61 2.33 9.91
N LEU A 76 -6.28 1.51 10.74
CA LEU A 76 -5.64 0.56 11.62
C LEU A 76 -4.92 -0.53 10.82
N PHE A 77 -5.60 -1.23 9.92
CA PHE A 77 -5.00 -2.32 9.15
C PHE A 77 -4.14 -1.83 7.98
N GLY A 78 -4.52 -0.73 7.33
CA GLY A 78 -3.85 -0.24 6.13
C GLY A 78 -2.55 0.52 6.38
N ILE A 79 -2.41 1.15 7.55
CA ILE A 79 -1.24 1.97 7.86
C ILE A 79 -0.58 1.52 9.16
N PHE A 80 -1.31 1.51 10.27
CA PHE A 80 -0.70 1.31 11.59
C PHE A 80 -0.20 -0.12 11.84
N LEU A 81 -1.10 -1.13 11.83
CA LEU A 81 -0.74 -2.55 12.02
C LEU A 81 0.18 -3.05 10.91
N PHE A 82 -0.09 -2.67 9.66
CA PHE A 82 0.77 -3.01 8.53
C PHE A 82 2.21 -2.58 8.78
N ARG A 83 2.43 -1.29 9.13
CA ARG A 83 3.78 -0.79 9.41
C ARG A 83 4.38 -1.40 10.67
N MET A 84 3.59 -1.62 11.71
CA MET A 84 4.05 -2.24 12.95
C MET A 84 4.56 -3.66 12.70
N PHE A 85 3.73 -4.51 12.11
CA PHE A 85 4.10 -5.88 11.81
C PHE A 85 5.27 -5.99 10.83
N LEU A 86 5.30 -5.12 9.81
CA LEU A 86 6.40 -5.11 8.85
C LEU A 86 7.72 -4.68 9.51
N LEU A 87 7.72 -3.60 10.29
CA LEU A 87 8.92 -3.06 10.93
C LEU A 87 9.47 -4.02 11.99
N TYR A 88 8.61 -4.52 12.89
CA TYR A 88 9.02 -5.52 13.88
C TYR A 88 9.43 -6.84 13.22
N GLY A 89 8.77 -7.23 12.13
CA GLY A 89 9.16 -8.40 11.34
C GLY A 89 10.59 -8.27 10.81
N LEU A 90 10.92 -7.13 10.21
CA LEU A 90 12.26 -6.81 9.68
C LEU A 90 13.37 -6.76 10.74
N LEU A 91 13.05 -6.60 12.03
CA LEU A 91 14.06 -6.72 13.09
C LEU A 91 14.51 -8.17 13.31
N HIS A 92 13.68 -9.14 12.93
CA HIS A 92 13.91 -10.55 13.19
C HIS A 92 14.04 -11.40 11.92
N THR A 93 13.73 -10.84 10.75
CA THR A 93 13.85 -11.50 9.44
C THR A 93 14.58 -10.61 8.45
N SER A 94 15.11 -11.20 7.37
CA SER A 94 15.79 -10.42 6.34
C SER A 94 14.81 -9.63 5.47
N ALA A 95 15.26 -8.51 4.89
CA ALA A 95 14.44 -7.73 3.96
C ALA A 95 13.99 -8.53 2.73
N ALA A 96 14.80 -9.50 2.29
CA ALA A 96 14.47 -10.41 1.19
C ALA A 96 13.37 -11.41 1.58
N GLU A 97 13.44 -12.01 2.77
CA GLU A 97 12.37 -12.88 3.27
C GLU A 97 11.08 -12.08 3.50
N ALA A 98 11.20 -10.91 4.11
CA ALA A 98 10.07 -10.04 4.39
C ALA A 98 9.31 -9.71 3.10
N GLY A 99 10.01 -9.26 2.06
CA GLY A 99 9.27 -8.91 0.86
C GLY A 99 8.79 -10.13 0.05
N ILE A 100 9.39 -11.33 0.18
CA ILE A 100 8.80 -12.56 -0.39
C ILE A 100 7.44 -12.82 0.29
N LEU A 101 7.39 -12.68 1.60
CA LEU A 101 6.17 -12.87 2.39
C LEU A 101 5.11 -11.80 2.09
N THR A 102 5.51 -10.53 1.90
CA THR A 102 4.56 -9.50 1.40
C THR A 102 4.19 -9.71 -0.06
N GLY A 103 5.03 -10.40 -0.84
CA GLY A 103 4.67 -10.91 -2.16
C GLY A 103 3.47 -11.85 -2.15
N ALA A 104 3.10 -12.44 -1.00
CA ALA A 104 1.89 -13.22 -0.84
C ALA A 104 0.62 -12.39 -0.59
N THR A 105 0.70 -11.06 -0.41
CA THR A 105 -0.46 -10.16 -0.24
C THR A 105 -1.52 -10.37 -1.33
N PRO A 106 -1.18 -10.44 -2.65
CA PRO A 106 -2.19 -10.65 -3.68
C PRO A 106 -2.94 -11.97 -3.53
N ALA A 107 -2.26 -13.05 -3.13
CA ALA A 107 -2.90 -14.34 -2.88
C ALA A 107 -3.86 -14.26 -1.67
N ALA A 108 -3.40 -13.66 -0.56
CA ALA A 108 -4.24 -13.47 0.63
C ALA A 108 -5.47 -12.60 0.33
N THR A 109 -5.31 -11.51 -0.42
CA THR A 109 -6.42 -10.65 -0.84
C THR A 109 -7.43 -11.42 -1.68
N VAL A 110 -7.00 -12.30 -2.58
CA VAL A 110 -7.89 -13.09 -3.43
C VAL A 110 -8.72 -14.07 -2.62
N VAL A 111 -8.10 -14.77 -1.66
CA VAL A 111 -8.81 -15.67 -0.75
C VAL A 111 -9.84 -14.90 0.07
N LEU A 112 -9.46 -13.74 0.62
CA LEU A 112 -10.39 -12.89 1.37
C LEU A 112 -11.50 -12.30 0.48
N ALA A 113 -11.20 -11.94 -0.76
CA ALA A 113 -12.19 -11.42 -1.72
C ALA A 113 -13.21 -12.50 -2.11
N LEU A 114 -12.78 -13.75 -2.26
CA LEU A 114 -13.66 -14.90 -2.46
C LEU A 114 -14.56 -15.15 -1.25
N LEU A 115 -13.99 -15.15 -0.04
CA LEU A 115 -14.73 -15.49 1.19
C LEU A 115 -15.68 -14.37 1.64
N LEU A 116 -15.21 -13.11 1.64
CA LEU A 116 -15.94 -11.98 2.22
C LEU A 116 -16.78 -11.23 1.19
N LEU A 117 -16.26 -11.05 -0.04
CA LEU A 117 -16.93 -10.27 -1.10
C LEU A 117 -17.60 -11.16 -2.15
N LYS A 118 -17.33 -12.48 -2.14
CA LYS A 118 -17.82 -13.45 -3.13
C LYS A 118 -17.46 -13.03 -4.56
N GLU A 119 -16.29 -12.39 -4.76
CA GLU A 119 -15.82 -11.99 -6.08
C GLU A 119 -15.40 -13.23 -6.89
N PRO A 120 -15.93 -13.46 -8.10
CA PRO A 120 -15.53 -14.60 -8.91
C PRO A 120 -14.07 -14.45 -9.38
N VAL A 121 -13.28 -15.50 -9.14
CA VAL A 121 -11.89 -15.58 -9.58
C VAL A 121 -11.83 -16.42 -10.86
N ASP A 122 -11.47 -15.75 -11.95
CA ASP A 122 -11.25 -16.38 -13.23
C ASP A 122 -9.83 -16.97 -13.32
N ARG A 123 -9.64 -18.00 -14.15
CA ARG A 123 -8.34 -18.67 -14.37
C ARG A 123 -7.28 -17.67 -14.85
N THR A 124 -7.65 -16.71 -15.68
CA THR A 124 -6.77 -15.65 -16.19
C THR A 124 -6.27 -14.73 -15.07
N LYS A 125 -7.13 -14.43 -14.09
CA LYS A 125 -6.74 -13.64 -12.92
C LYS A 125 -5.77 -14.43 -12.05
N LEU A 126 -6.04 -15.71 -11.82
CA LEU A 126 -5.17 -16.58 -11.04
C LEU A 126 -3.76 -16.67 -11.65
N THR A 127 -3.65 -16.87 -12.97
CA THR A 127 -2.34 -16.91 -13.65
C THR A 127 -1.60 -15.59 -13.55
N GLY A 128 -2.30 -14.45 -13.66
CA GLY A 128 -1.65 -13.15 -13.52
C GLY A 128 -1.21 -12.86 -12.08
N ILE A 129 -1.99 -13.28 -11.07
CA ILE A 129 -1.61 -13.19 -9.66
C ILE A 129 -0.35 -14.03 -9.39
N LEU A 130 -0.31 -15.27 -9.88
CA LEU A 130 0.87 -16.14 -9.76
C LEU A 130 2.09 -15.53 -10.44
N SER A 131 1.91 -14.88 -11.60
CA SER A 131 2.95 -14.14 -12.31
C SER A 131 3.45 -12.93 -11.49
N THR A 132 2.55 -12.16 -10.86
CA THR A 132 2.94 -11.06 -9.97
C THR A 132 3.70 -11.57 -8.75
N ILE A 133 3.24 -12.64 -8.10
CA ILE A 133 3.91 -13.26 -6.96
C ILE A 133 5.31 -13.74 -7.35
N GLY A 134 5.43 -14.47 -8.47
CA GLY A 134 6.71 -14.94 -8.98
C GLY A 134 7.66 -13.79 -9.34
N GLY A 135 7.12 -12.67 -9.82
CA GLY A 135 7.90 -11.48 -10.14
C GLY A 135 8.47 -10.80 -8.91
N ILE A 136 7.63 -10.62 -7.88
CA ILE A 136 8.05 -10.09 -6.58
C ILE A 136 9.14 -10.97 -5.97
N VAL A 137 8.93 -12.29 -6.02
CA VAL A 137 9.90 -13.30 -5.58
C VAL A 137 11.25 -13.19 -6.29
N LEU A 138 11.25 -13.04 -7.62
CA LEU A 138 12.47 -12.90 -8.42
C LEU A 138 13.18 -11.57 -8.15
N ILE A 139 12.44 -10.47 -8.02
CA ILE A 139 12.99 -9.15 -7.66
C ILE A 139 13.76 -9.23 -6.33
N GLN A 140 13.33 -10.10 -5.42
CA GLN A 140 13.89 -10.20 -4.09
C GLN A 140 14.98 -11.25 -3.93
N GLY A 141 15.28 -12.01 -4.99
CA GLY A 141 16.47 -12.85 -5.04
C GLY A 141 16.44 -14.04 -4.07
N ILE A 142 15.44 -14.94 -4.23
CA ILE A 142 15.33 -16.22 -3.49
C ILE A 142 16.65 -17.00 -3.39
N PHE A 143 17.54 -16.87 -4.37
CA PHE A 143 18.76 -17.68 -4.46
C PHE A 143 19.91 -17.24 -3.53
N SER A 144 19.73 -16.17 -2.73
CA SER A 144 20.78 -15.67 -1.83
C SER A 144 20.53 -15.93 -0.33
N ALA A 145 19.37 -16.50 0.05
CA ALA A 145 19.01 -16.64 1.46
C ALA A 145 19.60 -17.91 2.11
N GLY A 146 20.79 -17.78 2.69
CA GLY A 146 21.41 -18.76 3.59
C GLY A 146 20.86 -18.69 5.03
N GLY A 147 19.55 -18.78 5.22
CA GLY A 147 18.89 -18.56 6.50
C GLY A 147 19.15 -19.64 7.55
N LYS A 148 19.65 -19.24 8.73
CA LYS A 148 19.70 -20.09 9.93
C LYS A 148 18.30 -20.12 10.55
N PHE A 149 17.70 -21.31 10.67
CA PHE A 149 16.43 -21.50 11.36
C PHE A 149 16.59 -21.21 12.88
N SER A 150 16.10 -20.04 13.32
CA SER A 150 15.98 -19.66 14.73
C SER A 150 14.52 -19.32 15.06
N ALA A 151 14.10 -19.48 16.31
CA ALA A 151 12.76 -19.13 16.77
C ALA A 151 12.44 -17.64 16.53
N GLU A 152 13.44 -16.76 16.63
CA GLU A 152 13.30 -15.33 16.30
C GLU A 152 13.04 -15.11 14.80
N HIS A 153 13.73 -15.84 13.93
CA HIS A 153 13.49 -15.80 12.48
C HIS A 153 12.05 -16.22 12.13
N VAL A 154 11.52 -17.24 12.81
CA VAL A 154 10.12 -17.68 12.62
C VAL A 154 9.15 -16.59 13.08
N LEU A 155 9.40 -15.95 14.22
CA LEU A 155 8.61 -14.81 14.71
C LEU A 155 8.59 -13.68 13.66
N GLY A 156 9.75 -13.31 13.12
CA GLY A 156 9.87 -12.30 12.07
C GLY A 156 9.03 -12.63 10.85
N ASN A 157 9.09 -13.87 10.37
CA ASN A 157 8.30 -14.33 9.23
C ASN A 157 6.79 -14.29 9.50
N VAL A 158 6.34 -14.72 10.69
CA VAL A 158 4.92 -14.65 11.09
C VAL A 158 4.45 -13.20 11.13
N LEU A 159 5.25 -12.29 11.69
CA LEU A 159 4.92 -10.86 11.73
C LEU A 159 4.77 -10.29 10.32
N VAL A 160 5.68 -10.60 9.39
CA VAL A 160 5.54 -10.11 8.01
C VAL A 160 4.31 -10.68 7.31
N LEU A 161 3.96 -11.95 7.56
CA LEU A 161 2.69 -12.51 7.07
C LEU A 161 1.47 -11.78 7.66
N CYS A 162 1.51 -11.41 8.95
CA CYS A 162 0.47 -10.58 9.55
C CYS A 162 0.39 -9.19 8.90
N ALA A 163 1.51 -8.61 8.46
CA ALA A 163 1.53 -7.38 7.67
C ALA A 163 0.80 -7.59 6.33
N ALA A 164 1.15 -8.62 5.57
CA ALA A 164 0.51 -8.96 4.28
C ALA A 164 -1.00 -9.20 4.43
N LEU A 165 -1.42 -9.87 5.51
CA LEU A 165 -2.84 -10.06 5.85
C LEU A 165 -3.53 -8.74 6.20
N SER A 166 -2.87 -7.85 6.93
CA SER A 166 -3.40 -6.52 7.27
C SER A 166 -3.63 -5.66 6.03
N GLU A 167 -2.68 -5.66 5.10
CA GLU A 167 -2.82 -5.00 3.79
C GLU A 167 -3.98 -5.60 2.98
N SER A 168 -4.11 -6.92 2.99
CA SER A 168 -5.21 -7.63 2.31
C SER A 168 -6.57 -7.26 2.91
N LEU A 169 -6.68 -7.20 4.24
CA LEU A 169 -7.89 -6.73 4.93
C LEU A 169 -8.20 -5.28 4.58
N PHE A 170 -7.20 -4.41 4.51
CA PHE A 170 -7.38 -3.02 4.09
C PHE A 170 -7.95 -2.90 2.67
N ASN A 171 -7.43 -3.66 1.70
CA ASN A 171 -7.99 -3.74 0.35
C ASN A 171 -9.48 -4.13 0.39
N ILE A 172 -9.81 -5.15 1.18
CA ILE A 172 -11.16 -5.71 1.28
C ILE A 172 -12.14 -4.74 1.95
N PHE A 173 -11.78 -4.15 3.08
CA PHE A 173 -12.62 -3.16 3.76
C PHE A 173 -12.78 -1.89 2.93
N SER A 174 -11.75 -1.47 2.20
CA SER A 174 -11.82 -0.33 1.28
C SER A 174 -12.73 -0.59 0.10
N ARG A 175 -12.66 -1.79 -0.49
CA ARG A 175 -13.60 -2.24 -1.52
C ARG A 175 -15.03 -2.30 -1.00
N THR A 176 -15.22 -2.83 0.21
CA THR A 176 -16.54 -2.94 0.87
C THR A 176 -17.16 -1.57 1.12
N ALA A 177 -16.35 -0.61 1.61
CA ALA A 177 -16.77 0.78 1.79
C ALA A 177 -17.14 1.45 0.45
N ALA A 178 -16.37 1.18 -0.60
CA ALA A 178 -16.50 1.86 -1.89
C ALA A 178 -17.67 1.34 -2.74
N VAL A 179 -18.04 0.06 -2.61
CA VAL A 179 -19.14 -0.54 -3.37
C VAL A 179 -20.47 -0.45 -2.62
N GLY A 180 -20.43 -0.29 -1.29
CA GLY A 180 -21.60 -0.36 -0.44
C GLY A 180 -22.13 -1.80 -0.42
N THR A 181 -22.11 -2.47 0.73
CA THR A 181 -22.78 -3.76 0.84
C THR A 181 -24.24 -3.64 0.41
N VAL A 182 -24.76 -4.64 -0.30
CA VAL A 182 -26.17 -4.81 -0.76
C VAL A 182 -27.23 -4.47 0.31
N ARG A 183 -26.88 -4.46 1.59
CA ARG A 183 -27.74 -4.12 2.73
C ARG A 183 -27.82 -2.64 3.10
N SER A 184 -26.99 -1.75 2.55
CA SER A 184 -26.96 -0.35 2.95
C SER A 184 -27.00 0.53 1.70
N ARG A 185 -28.16 1.15 1.43
CA ARG A 185 -28.38 2.18 0.39
C ARG A 185 -27.59 3.47 0.68
N ARG A 186 -26.29 3.38 0.97
CA ARG A 186 -25.45 4.53 1.30
C ARG A 186 -24.67 4.93 0.07
N GLU A 187 -24.66 6.22 -0.23
CA GLU A 187 -23.81 6.78 -1.27
C GLU A 187 -22.35 6.50 -0.93
N PRO A 188 -21.58 5.89 -1.84
CA PRO A 188 -20.19 5.58 -1.58
C PRO A 188 -19.38 6.88 -1.46
N LEU A 189 -18.62 7.01 -0.37
CA LEU A 189 -17.81 8.18 -0.05
C LEU A 189 -16.96 8.61 -1.25
N HIS A 190 -16.77 9.93 -1.38
CA HIS A 190 -15.87 10.46 -2.40
C HIS A 190 -14.43 10.02 -2.06
N PRO A 191 -13.65 9.47 -3.01
CA PRO A 191 -12.28 8.99 -2.76
C PRO A 191 -11.37 10.01 -2.05
N LEU A 192 -11.53 11.30 -2.38
CA LEU A 192 -10.85 12.40 -1.70
C LEU A 192 -11.17 12.42 -0.19
N VAL A 193 -12.46 12.46 0.18
CA VAL A 193 -12.88 12.53 1.59
C VAL A 193 -12.47 11.28 2.36
N GLN A 194 -12.59 10.10 1.74
CA GLN A 194 -12.15 8.85 2.36
C GLN A 194 -10.65 8.85 2.62
N SER A 195 -9.83 9.32 1.66
CA SER A 195 -8.39 9.47 1.85
C SER A 195 -8.05 10.43 2.99
N THR A 196 -8.71 11.59 3.07
CA THR A 196 -8.49 12.56 4.16
C THR A 196 -8.82 11.95 5.53
N LEU A 197 -9.98 11.31 5.67
CA LEU A 197 -10.42 10.73 6.94
C LEU A 197 -9.52 9.56 7.39
N VAL A 198 -9.10 8.70 6.47
CA VAL A 198 -8.20 7.59 6.77
C VAL A 198 -6.80 8.09 7.12
N CYS A 199 -6.28 9.10 6.40
CA CYS A 199 -5.02 9.74 6.75
C CYS A 199 -5.07 10.41 8.13
N ALA A 200 -6.19 11.07 8.47
CA ALA A 200 -6.38 11.69 9.78
C ALA A 200 -6.44 10.65 10.91
N ALA A 201 -7.21 9.59 10.73
CA ALA A 201 -7.27 8.49 11.70
C ALA A 201 -5.91 7.80 11.85
N ALA A 202 -5.20 7.56 10.73
CA ALA A 202 -3.87 6.96 10.76
C ALA A 202 -2.83 7.87 11.42
N LEU A 203 -2.93 9.19 11.24
CA LEU A 203 -2.06 10.15 11.92
C LEU A 203 -2.24 10.04 13.43
N VAL A 204 -3.48 10.02 13.92
CA VAL A 204 -3.76 9.88 15.36
C VAL A 204 -3.19 8.57 15.91
N LEU A 205 -3.35 7.46 15.19
CA LEU A 205 -2.79 6.16 15.58
C LEU A 205 -1.26 6.15 15.57
N CYS A 206 -0.63 6.82 14.60
CA CYS A 206 0.83 6.90 14.49
C CYS A 206 1.46 7.99 15.36
N LEU A 207 0.67 8.92 15.92
CA LEU A 207 1.19 10.01 16.75
C LEU A 207 1.74 9.46 18.07
N VAL A 208 1.01 8.54 18.70
CA VAL A 208 1.40 7.90 19.96
C VAL A 208 2.78 7.20 19.87
N PRO A 209 3.02 6.25 18.94
CA PRO A 209 4.34 5.63 18.79
C PRO A 209 5.41 6.63 18.32
N SER A 210 5.05 7.64 17.53
CA SER A 210 6.01 8.65 17.08
C SER A 210 6.60 9.44 18.25
N PHE A 211 5.84 9.70 19.33
CA PHE A 211 6.40 10.34 20.53
C PHE A 211 7.51 9.52 21.20
N PHE A 212 7.46 8.19 21.12
CA PHE A 212 8.52 7.32 21.64
C PHE A 212 9.82 7.38 20.81
N GLU A 213 9.76 7.90 19.57
CA GLU A 213 10.93 8.09 18.70
C GLU A 213 11.59 9.48 18.85
N ASN A 214 11.18 10.28 19.84
CA ASN A 214 11.69 11.65 20.07
C ASN A 214 11.68 12.51 18.80
N PRO A 215 10.50 12.72 18.18
CA PRO A 215 10.39 13.25 16.83
C PRO A 215 10.91 14.68 16.72
N VAL A 216 10.74 15.49 17.77
CA VAL A 216 11.19 16.89 17.83
C VAL A 216 12.71 17.00 17.77
N SER A 217 13.43 16.12 18.49
CA SER A 217 14.88 16.10 18.44
C SER A 217 15.35 15.69 17.04
N SER A 218 14.85 14.58 16.52
CA SER A 218 15.22 14.04 15.21
C SER A 218 14.93 15.02 14.06
N LEU A 219 13.81 15.74 14.12
CA LEU A 219 13.43 16.76 13.12
C LEU A 219 14.26 18.05 13.21
N SER A 220 14.92 18.33 14.33
CA SER A 220 15.80 19.50 14.45
C SER A 220 17.16 19.30 13.74
N PHE A 221 17.55 18.05 13.48
CA PHE A 221 18.81 17.68 12.83
C PHE A 221 18.69 17.40 11.33
N ILE A 222 17.49 17.46 10.75
CA ILE A 222 17.30 17.22 9.31
C ILE A 222 17.60 18.46 8.48
N GLY A 223 18.25 18.26 7.33
CA GLY A 223 18.57 19.31 6.38
C GLY A 223 17.41 19.61 5.42
N TRP A 224 17.65 20.55 4.51
CA TRP A 224 16.66 20.97 3.51
C TRP A 224 16.26 19.86 2.53
N ARG A 225 17.16 18.90 2.27
CA ARG A 225 16.91 17.78 1.34
C ARG A 225 15.89 16.80 1.91
N GLU A 226 16.00 16.52 3.20
CA GLU A 226 15.11 15.65 3.95
C GLU A 226 13.71 16.27 4.10
N TRP A 227 13.65 17.59 4.34
CA TRP A 227 12.39 18.33 4.29
C TRP A 227 11.72 18.24 2.92
N LEU A 228 12.49 18.38 1.84
CA LEU A 228 11.96 18.27 0.49
C LEU A 228 11.48 16.85 0.18
N ALA A 229 12.17 15.83 0.69
CA ALA A 229 11.72 14.44 0.62
C ALA A 229 10.41 14.21 1.38
N LEU A 230 10.25 14.78 2.58
CA LEU A 230 9.01 14.69 3.37
C LEU A 230 7.84 15.43 2.70
N ILE A 231 8.11 16.62 2.13
CA ILE A 231 7.14 17.41 1.35
C ILE A 231 6.77 16.72 0.04
N TRP A 232 7.65 15.89 -0.54
CA TRP A 232 7.27 15.03 -1.65
C TRP A 232 6.42 13.84 -1.16
N TYR A 233 6.84 13.21 -0.07
CA TYR A 233 6.22 11.99 0.45
C TYR A 233 4.76 12.22 0.92
N GLY A 234 4.47 13.33 1.61
CA GLY A 234 3.12 13.59 2.09
C GLY A 234 2.08 13.78 0.97
N PRO A 235 2.13 14.88 0.20
CA PRO A 235 1.18 15.18 -0.86
C PRO A 235 1.20 14.18 -2.04
N PHE A 236 2.36 13.80 -2.55
CA PHE A 236 2.42 13.00 -3.79
C PHE A 236 2.30 11.50 -3.52
N VAL A 237 3.15 10.99 -2.63
CA VAL A 237 3.20 9.56 -2.32
C VAL A 237 2.03 9.14 -1.43
N THR A 238 1.54 10.02 -0.55
CA THR A 238 0.43 9.68 0.36
C THR A 238 -0.89 10.23 -0.18
N ALA A 239 -1.09 11.55 -0.24
CA ALA A 239 -2.40 12.10 -0.60
C ALA A 239 -2.85 11.70 -2.02
N ILE A 240 -2.08 12.06 -3.05
CA ILE A 240 -2.45 11.82 -4.46
C ILE A 240 -2.52 10.32 -4.75
N ALA A 241 -1.55 9.53 -4.28
CA ALA A 241 -1.57 8.09 -4.48
C ALA A 241 -2.79 7.42 -3.82
N PHE A 242 -3.15 7.79 -2.58
CA PHE A 242 -4.35 7.25 -1.93
C PHE A 242 -5.63 7.69 -2.63
N ILE A 243 -5.73 8.93 -3.12
CA ILE A 243 -6.89 9.38 -3.92
C ILE A 243 -7.05 8.48 -5.14
N PHE A 244 -5.97 8.26 -5.90
CA PHE A 244 -5.99 7.40 -7.07
C PHE A 244 -6.30 5.94 -6.70
N TRP A 245 -5.72 5.44 -5.61
CA TRP A 245 -5.98 4.08 -5.15
C TRP A 245 -7.45 3.88 -4.77
N TYR A 246 -8.05 4.78 -3.98
CA TYR A 246 -9.47 4.74 -3.64
C TYR A 246 -10.37 4.89 -4.88
N ALA A 247 -9.98 5.75 -5.83
CA ALA A 247 -10.68 5.89 -7.11
C ALA A 247 -10.59 4.61 -7.98
N GLY A 248 -9.48 3.89 -7.87
CA GLY A 248 -9.21 2.61 -8.51
C GLY A 248 -10.01 1.47 -7.89
N ILE A 249 -9.90 1.27 -6.57
CA ILE A 249 -10.55 0.19 -5.84
C ILE A 249 -12.09 0.32 -5.83
N LYS A 250 -12.63 1.53 -6.00
CA LYS A 250 -14.06 1.74 -6.25
C LYS A 250 -14.52 1.14 -7.58
N ARG A 251 -13.65 1.11 -8.59
CA ARG A 251 -13.97 0.71 -9.97
C ARG A 251 -13.46 -0.69 -10.35
N CYS A 252 -12.48 -1.21 -9.61
CA CYS A 252 -11.85 -2.50 -9.85
C CYS A 252 -12.03 -3.46 -8.65
N PRO A 253 -12.16 -4.77 -8.90
CA PRO A 253 -12.15 -5.81 -7.85
C PRO A 253 -10.95 -5.66 -6.89
N ALA A 254 -11.12 -6.08 -5.64
CA ALA A 254 -10.02 -6.02 -4.66
C ALA A 254 -8.82 -6.88 -5.10
N SER A 255 -9.10 -8.01 -5.75
CA SER A 255 -8.05 -8.87 -6.34
C SER A 255 -7.22 -8.16 -7.42
N GLU A 256 -7.84 -7.28 -8.21
CA GLU A 256 -7.11 -6.49 -9.21
C GLU A 256 -6.23 -5.45 -8.49
N ALA A 257 -6.79 -4.71 -7.53
CA ALA A 257 -6.03 -3.70 -6.77
C ALA A 257 -4.78 -4.30 -6.07
N ALA A 258 -4.90 -5.47 -5.45
CA ALA A 258 -3.77 -6.13 -4.82
C ALA A 258 -2.72 -6.63 -5.82
N ALA A 259 -3.10 -7.06 -7.02
CA ALA A 259 -2.11 -7.42 -8.02
C ALA A 259 -1.34 -6.20 -8.57
N PHE A 260 -2.01 -5.04 -8.66
CA PHE A 260 -1.37 -3.78 -9.02
C PHE A 260 -0.35 -3.30 -7.96
N SER A 261 -0.43 -3.77 -6.70
CA SER A 261 0.60 -3.42 -5.69
C SER A 261 1.98 -3.94 -6.04
N GLY A 262 2.07 -5.01 -6.85
CA GLY A 262 3.32 -5.47 -7.45
C GLY A 262 4.04 -4.42 -8.30
N MET A 263 3.36 -3.39 -8.81
CA MET A 263 4.04 -2.27 -9.46
C MET A 263 4.99 -1.51 -8.55
N MET A 264 4.68 -1.46 -7.26
CA MET A 264 5.48 -0.70 -6.31
C MET A 264 6.95 -1.17 -6.30
N PRO A 265 7.27 -2.48 -6.12
CA PRO A 265 8.65 -2.94 -6.21
C PRO A 265 9.26 -2.77 -7.61
N PHE A 266 8.48 -2.89 -8.69
CA PHE A 266 8.99 -2.67 -10.05
C PHE A 266 9.41 -1.21 -10.30
N THR A 267 8.55 -0.26 -9.94
CA THR A 267 8.83 1.17 -10.09
C THR A 267 9.92 1.64 -9.13
N ALA A 268 9.96 1.09 -7.91
CA ALA A 268 11.09 1.28 -7.00
C ALA A 268 12.41 0.80 -7.60
N LEU A 269 12.44 -0.39 -8.21
CA LEU A 269 13.64 -0.93 -8.88
C LEU A 269 14.10 0.00 -10.01
N LEU A 270 13.19 0.41 -10.90
CA LEU A 270 13.51 1.32 -12.01
C LEU A 270 14.11 2.64 -11.51
N LEU A 271 13.53 3.19 -10.45
CA LEU A 271 13.99 4.42 -9.83
C LEU A 271 15.32 4.26 -9.10
N SER A 272 15.56 3.10 -8.47
CA SER A 272 16.85 2.79 -7.84
C SER A 272 17.99 2.71 -8.87
N VAL A 273 17.74 2.05 -10.01
CA VAL A 273 18.74 1.96 -11.08
C VAL A 273 18.98 3.32 -11.73
N SER A 274 17.92 4.05 -12.06
CA SER A 274 18.02 5.30 -12.83
C SER A 274 18.47 6.51 -12.01
N VAL A 275 17.99 6.64 -10.77
CA VAL A 275 18.25 7.83 -9.93
C VAL A 275 19.41 7.58 -8.96
N LEU A 276 19.49 6.38 -8.38
CA LEU A 276 20.53 6.04 -7.41
C LEU A 276 21.75 5.37 -8.02
N GLY A 277 21.69 4.99 -9.31
CA GLY A 277 22.80 4.33 -10.00
C GLY A 277 23.08 2.92 -9.49
N GLU A 278 22.10 2.27 -8.86
CA GLU A 278 22.26 0.91 -8.37
C GLU A 278 22.30 -0.11 -9.52
N HIS A 279 23.11 -1.15 -9.34
CA HIS A 279 23.22 -2.22 -10.32
C HIS A 279 22.14 -3.27 -10.06
N ALA A 280 21.13 -3.30 -10.93
CA ALA A 280 20.12 -4.34 -10.89
C ALA A 280 20.61 -5.62 -11.59
N GLY A 281 20.58 -6.74 -10.87
CA GLY A 281 20.91 -8.06 -11.41
C GLY A 281 19.84 -8.59 -12.37
N TRP A 282 20.18 -9.61 -13.15
CA TRP A 282 19.26 -10.25 -14.10
C TRP A 282 17.95 -10.77 -13.46
N GLN A 283 18.02 -11.23 -12.21
CA GLN A 283 16.86 -11.68 -11.43
C GLN A 283 15.86 -10.54 -11.18
N GLN A 284 16.34 -9.32 -10.94
CA GLN A 284 15.49 -8.15 -10.69
C GLN A 284 14.78 -7.69 -11.95
N TRP A 285 15.46 -7.70 -13.10
CA TRP A 285 14.86 -7.38 -14.40
C TRP A 285 13.79 -8.40 -14.83
N THR A 286 14.12 -9.68 -14.72
CA THR A 286 13.17 -10.77 -15.05
C THR A 286 11.96 -10.77 -14.12
N GLY A 287 12.16 -10.53 -12.82
CA GLY A 287 11.07 -10.38 -11.87
C GLY A 287 10.19 -9.17 -12.15
N GLY A 288 10.78 -8.02 -12.51
CA GLY A 288 10.05 -6.84 -12.97
C GLY A 288 9.19 -7.13 -14.20
N GLY A 289 9.73 -7.86 -15.18
CA GLY A 289 8.97 -8.33 -16.34
C GLY A 289 7.79 -9.22 -15.96
N LEU A 290 7.97 -10.14 -15.01
CA LEU A 290 6.91 -11.05 -14.56
C LEU A 290 5.77 -10.31 -13.82
N VAL A 291 6.10 -9.25 -13.06
CA VAL A 291 5.10 -8.36 -12.45
C VAL A 291 4.26 -7.67 -13.52
N VAL A 292 4.92 -7.06 -14.53
CA VAL A 292 4.22 -6.37 -15.62
C VAL A 292 3.36 -7.35 -16.43
N LEU A 293 3.85 -8.54 -16.72
CA LEU A 293 3.09 -9.59 -17.38
C LEU A 293 1.86 -10.01 -16.56
N GLY A 294 2.03 -10.21 -15.24
CA GLY A 294 0.94 -10.56 -14.34
C GLY A 294 -0.18 -9.52 -14.35
N MET A 295 0.20 -8.24 -14.34
CA MET A 295 -0.73 -7.14 -14.46
C MET A 295 -1.43 -7.08 -15.81
N VAL A 296 -0.71 -7.29 -16.92
CA VAL A 296 -1.31 -7.30 -18.25
C VAL A 296 -2.28 -8.46 -18.40
N LEU A 297 -2.00 -9.63 -17.81
CA LEU A 297 -2.93 -10.77 -17.81
C LEU A 297 -4.20 -10.46 -17.00
N ILE A 298 -4.06 -9.85 -15.83
CA ILE A 298 -5.20 -9.45 -14.99
C ILE A 298 -6.02 -8.34 -15.65
N GLY A 299 -5.35 -7.40 -16.31
CA GLY A 299 -5.98 -6.33 -17.09
C GLY A 299 -6.60 -6.84 -18.39
N GLY A 300 -5.99 -7.82 -19.04
CA GLY A 300 -6.35 -8.34 -20.36
C GLY A 300 -7.47 -9.37 -20.35
N GLY A 301 -7.77 -9.98 -19.19
CA GLY A 301 -8.83 -10.99 -19.02
C GLY A 301 -10.28 -10.54 -19.28
N VAL A 302 -10.48 -9.39 -19.94
CA VAL A 302 -11.78 -8.99 -20.52
C VAL A 302 -11.72 -9.26 -22.03
N ARG A 303 -11.68 -10.54 -22.41
CA ARG A 303 -12.10 -11.04 -23.73
C ARG A 303 -12.14 -12.57 -23.71
N ALA A 304 -13.28 -13.11 -23.29
CA ALA A 304 -13.83 -14.38 -23.75
C ALA A 304 -15.11 -14.67 -22.96
N LYS A 305 -16.19 -14.02 -23.36
CA LYS A 305 -17.53 -14.62 -23.33
C LYS A 305 -18.36 -13.79 -24.30
N ASP A 306 -18.29 -14.24 -25.55
CA ASP A 306 -19.41 -14.15 -26.48
C ASP A 306 -20.67 -14.74 -25.82
#